data_AF-A0A959SZL2-F1
#
_entry.id   AF-A0A959SZL2-F1
#
_cell.length_a   1.000
_cell.length_b   1.000
_cell.length_c   1.000
_cell.angle_alpha   90.00
_cell.angle_beta   90.00
_cell.angle_gamma   90.00
#
_symmetry.space_group_name_H-M   'P 1'
#
loop_
_entity.id
_entity.type
_entity.pdbx_description
1 polymer ?
#
loop_
_entity_poly.entity_id
_entity_poly.type
_entity_poly.pdbx_seq_one_letter_code
_entity_poly.pdbx_strand_id
1 'polypeptide(L)'
;EQIYPLPYTQLEALYKKYNKATWFWVQEEPLNMGAASFLQMNLKSINFGIISRQASASTATGYNKNHLQEQAEIIETAFSI
;
A
#
# COMPACT_ATOMS: atom_id res chain seq x y z
N GLU A 1 3.23 11.13 -5.03
CA GLU A 1 3.52 12.23 -4.10
C GLU A 1 2.26 12.89 -3.51
N GLN A 2 1.14 12.95 -4.23
CA GLN A 2 -0.11 13.53 -3.71
C GLN A 2 -1.17 12.46 -3.43
N ILE A 3 -1.53 12.29 -2.16
CA ILE A 3 -2.64 11.42 -1.72
C ILE A 3 -3.95 12.22 -1.64
N TYR A 4 -3.87 13.51 -1.30
CA TYR A 4 -5.01 14.41 -1.25
C TYR A 4 -4.68 15.79 -1.83
N PRO A 5 -5.52 16.38 -2.70
CA PRO A 5 -6.70 15.77 -3.32
C PRO A 5 -6.32 14.59 -4.23
N LEU A 6 -7.15 13.55 -4.28
CA LEU A 6 -6.83 12.30 -4.98
C LEU A 6 -6.76 12.53 -6.51
N PRO A 7 -5.64 12.23 -7.19
CA PRO A 7 -5.47 12.47 -8.62
C PRO A 7 -6.14 11.37 -9.47
N TYR A 8 -7.46 11.30 -9.40
CA TYR A 8 -8.26 10.21 -9.98
C TYR A 8 -8.04 10.03 -11.50
N THR A 9 -8.02 11.13 -12.26
CA THR A 9 -7.87 11.10 -13.73
C THR A 9 -6.53 10.52 -14.17
N GLN A 10 -5.46 10.83 -13.43
CA GLN A 10 -4.10 10.36 -13.72
C GLN A 10 -3.97 8.87 -13.37
N LEU A 11 -4.54 8.45 -12.23
CA LEU A 11 -4.57 7.05 -11.80
C LEU A 11 -5.37 6.18 -12.76
N GLU A 12 -6.55 6.62 -13.22
CA GLU A 12 -7.32 5.89 -14.23
C GLU A 12 -6.58 5.76 -15.57
N ALA A 13 -5.89 6.82 -16.02
CA ALA A 13 -5.11 6.77 -17.25
C ALA A 13 -3.98 5.73 -17.15
N LEU A 14 -3.29 5.67 -16.01
CA LEU A 14 -2.27 4.66 -15.74
C LEU A 14 -2.86 3.25 -15.64
N TYR A 15 -4.00 3.10 -14.96
CA TYR A 15 -4.68 1.81 -14.84
C TYR A 15 -5.11 1.25 -16.21
N LYS A 16 -5.64 2.11 -17.08
CA LYS A 16 -5.97 1.73 -18.46
C LYS A 16 -4.73 1.35 -19.27
N LYS A 17 -3.62 2.07 -19.08
CA LYS A 17 -2.34 1.79 -19.75
C LYS A 17 -1.77 0.42 -19.34
N TYR A 18 -1.87 0.05 -18.07
CA TYR A 18 -1.38 -1.22 -17.52
C TYR A 18 -2.53 -2.13 -17.06
N ASN A 19 -3.53 -2.32 -17.92
CA ASN A 19 -4.75 -3.08 -17.60
C ASN A 19 -4.53 -4.60 -17.45
N LYS A 20 -3.38 -5.12 -17.88
CA LYS A 20 -3.00 -6.54 -17.72
C LYS A 20 -2.16 -6.81 -16.47
N ALA A 21 -1.72 -5.76 -15.77
CA ALA A 21 -0.89 -5.91 -14.58
C ALA A 21 -1.76 -6.15 -13.34
N THR A 22 -1.22 -6.86 -12.37
CA THR A 22 -1.79 -6.90 -11.02
C THR A 22 -1.27 -5.68 -10.26
N TRP A 23 -2.19 -4.91 -9.67
CA TRP A 23 -1.84 -3.68 -8.96
C TRP A 23 -1.77 -3.94 -7.46
N PHE A 24 -0.73 -3.40 -6.82
CA PHE A 24 -0.58 -3.43 -5.38
C PHE A 24 -0.19 -2.05 -4.85
N TRP A 25 -0.81 -1.65 -3.73
CA TRP A 25 -0.37 -0.54 -2.92
C TRP A 25 0.56 -1.08 -1.83
N VAL A 26 1.82 -0.66 -1.83
CA VAL A 26 2.82 -1.09 -0.87
C VAL A 26 3.10 0.06 0.09
N GLN A 27 3.01 -0.19 1.40
CA GLN A 27 3.30 0.81 2.44
C GLN A 27 4.00 0.17 3.64
N GLU A 28 4.79 0.96 4.37
CA GLU A 28 5.46 0.50 5.60
C GLU A 28 4.58 0.60 6.83
N GLU A 29 3.57 1.46 6.79
CA GLU A 29 2.64 1.64 7.89
C GLU A 29 1.75 0.40 8.07
N PRO A 30 1.29 0.11 9.30
CA PRO A 30 0.26 -0.90 9.56
C PRO A 30 -0.96 -0.73 8.65
N LEU A 31 -1.64 -1.82 8.32
CA LEU A 31 -2.80 -1.81 7.41
C LEU A 31 -3.91 -0.83 7.83
N ASN A 32 -4.11 -0.65 9.13
CA ASN A 32 -5.08 0.28 9.72
C ASN A 32 -4.59 1.74 9.77
N MET A 33 -3.37 2.00 9.29
CA MET A 33 -2.73 3.31 9.25
C MET A 33 -2.29 3.66 7.82
N GLY A 34 -1.76 4.86 7.63
CA GLY A 34 -1.29 5.33 6.33
C GLY A 34 -2.41 5.57 5.33
N ALA A 35 -2.10 5.43 4.04
CA ALA A 35 -3.02 5.75 2.95
C ALA A 35 -3.91 4.58 2.53
N ALA A 36 -3.58 3.33 2.90
CA ALA A 36 -4.32 2.11 2.54
C ALA A 36 -5.84 2.27 2.64
N SER A 37 -6.35 2.62 3.82
CA SER A 37 -7.78 2.80 4.09
C SER A 37 -8.40 3.92 3.24
N PHE A 38 -7.69 5.05 3.09
CA PHE A 38 -8.17 6.17 2.27
C PHE A 38 -8.28 5.78 0.79
N LEU A 39 -7.27 5.10 0.26
CA LEU A 39 -7.25 4.65 -1.13
C LEU A 39 -8.35 3.61 -1.38
N GLN A 40 -8.53 2.63 -0.48
CA GLN A 40 -9.62 1.65 -0.60
C GLN A 40 -11.01 2.30 -0.63
N MET A 41 -11.24 3.34 0.16
CA MET A 41 -12.54 4.02 0.19
C MET A 41 -12.79 4.86 -1.06
N ASN A 42 -11.75 5.48 -1.62
CA ASN A 42 -11.88 6.46 -2.69
C ASN A 42 -11.61 5.91 -4.11
N LEU A 43 -10.81 4.85 -4.26
CA LEU A 43 -10.45 4.24 -5.55
C LEU A 43 -11.27 2.98 -5.85
N LYS A 44 -12.60 3.12 -5.92
CA LYS A 44 -13.51 1.98 -6.16
C LYS A 44 -13.44 1.38 -7.57
N SER A 45 -12.92 2.14 -8.54
CA SER A 45 -12.84 1.75 -9.96
C SER A 45 -11.56 1.00 -10.32
N ILE A 46 -10.56 1.04 -9.44
CA ILE A 46 -9.25 0.42 -9.66
C ILE A 46 -9.17 -0.78 -8.73
N ASN A 47 -8.97 -1.98 -9.27
CA ASN A 47 -8.73 -3.16 -8.45
C ASN A 47 -7.24 -3.26 -8.12
N PHE A 48 -6.90 -3.22 -6.83
CA PHE A 48 -5.54 -3.36 -6.33
C PHE A 48 -5.52 -4.08 -4.97
N GLY A 49 -4.46 -4.84 -4.71
CA GLY A 49 -4.16 -5.42 -3.40
C GLY A 49 -3.37 -4.45 -2.51
N ILE A 50 -3.22 -4.77 -1.23
CA ILE A 50 -2.41 -3.97 -0.28
C ILE A 50 -1.35 -4.87 0.34
N ILE A 51 -0.11 -4.37 0.36
CA ILE A 51 1.01 -4.98 1.06
C ILE A 51 1.46 -3.98 2.12
N SER A 52 1.33 -4.36 3.38
CA SER A 52 1.62 -3.49 4.52
C SER A 52 2.04 -4.29 5.73
N ARG A 53 2.50 -3.62 6.79
CA ARG A 53 2.61 -4.28 8.10
C ARG A 53 1.22 -4.72 8.57
N GLN A 54 1.20 -5.75 9.42
CA GLN A 54 -0.02 -6.17 10.08
C GLN A 54 -0.64 -5.02 10.87
N ALA A 55 -1.97 -5.00 10.96
CA ALA A 55 -2.68 -3.97 11.71
C ALA A 55 -2.21 -3.95 13.17
N SER A 56 -1.89 -2.76 13.68
CA SER A 56 -1.34 -2.58 15.03
C SER A 56 -1.88 -1.31 15.67
N ALA A 57 -1.98 -1.31 16.99
CA ALA A 57 -2.30 -0.11 17.76
C ALA A 57 -1.10 0.85 17.86
N SER A 58 0.13 0.32 17.76
CA SER A 58 1.36 1.10 17.73
C SER A 58 1.78 1.38 16.29
N THR A 59 2.33 2.56 16.04
CA THR A 59 2.82 2.98 14.72
C THR A 59 3.99 2.13 14.24
N ALA A 60 4.83 1.66 15.16
CA ALA A 60 5.95 0.77 14.89
C ALA A 60 6.24 -0.14 16.08
N THR A 61 6.96 -1.24 15.86
CA THR A 61 7.51 -2.05 16.95
C THR A 61 8.62 -1.28 17.66
N GLY A 62 8.65 -1.30 18.99
CA GLY A 62 9.73 -0.68 19.77
C GLY A 62 11.08 -1.43 19.71
N TYR A 63 11.12 -2.60 19.07
CA TYR A 63 12.32 -3.42 18.93
C TYR A 63 12.89 -3.32 17.52
N ASN A 64 14.11 -2.77 17.39
CA ASN A 64 14.76 -2.53 16.10
C ASN A 64 14.89 -3.81 15.26
N LYS A 65 15.20 -4.96 15.88
CA LYS A 65 15.32 -6.25 15.18
C LYS A 65 14.00 -6.66 14.50
N ASN A 66 12.88 -6.50 15.18
CA ASN A 66 11.56 -6.84 14.63
C ASN A 66 11.19 -5.87 13.51
N HIS A 67 11.47 -4.59 13.69
CA HIS A 67 11.24 -3.58 12.66
C HIS A 67 11.99 -3.89 11.35
N LEU A 68 13.27 -4.28 11.45
CA LEU A 68 14.07 -4.67 10.27
C LEU A 68 13.51 -5.92 9.59
N GLN A 69 13.04 -6.89 10.37
CA GLN A 69 12.42 -8.10 9.84
C GLN A 69 11.11 -7.77 9.10
N GLU A 70 10.21 -7.01 9.72
CA GLU A 70 8.94 -6.59 9.11
C GLU A 70 9.17 -5.79 7.82
N GLN A 71 10.21 -4.95 7.78
CA GLN A 71 10.58 -4.20 6.59
C GLN A 71 11.05 -5.11 5.46
N ALA A 72 11.90 -6.10 5.77
CA ALA A 72 12.37 -7.07 4.79
C ALA A 72 11.20 -7.89 4.24
N GLU A 73 10.30 -8.36 5.10
CA GLU A 73 9.11 -9.12 4.71
C GLU A 73 8.20 -8.35 3.74
N ILE A 74 8.00 -7.05 3.95
CA ILE A 74 7.21 -6.21 3.02
C ILE A 74 7.87 -6.14 1.64
N ILE A 75 9.18 -5.90 1.60
CA ILE A 75 9.92 -5.79 0.34
C ILE A 75 9.92 -7.13 -0.40
N GLU A 76 10.22 -8.23 0.30
CA GLU A 76 10.19 -9.58 -0.29
C GLU A 76 8.80 -9.92 -0.82
N THR A 77 7.74 -9.61 -0.06
CA THR A 77 6.37 -9.84 -0.50
C THR A 77 6.02 -9.00 -1.73
N ALA A 78 6.46 -7.74 -1.78
CA ALA A 78 6.19 -6.85 -2.91
C ALA A 78 6.83 -7.30 -4.23
N PHE A 79 7.98 -7.98 -4.18
CA PHE A 79 8.70 -8.45 -5.37
C PHE A 79 8.49 -9.93 -5.72
N SER A 80 7.82 -10.71 -4.86
CA SER A 80 7.60 -12.16 -5.07
C SER A 80 6.26 -12.50 -5.72
N ILE A 81 5.40 -11.51 -5.96
CA ILE A 81 4.09 -11.65 -6.63
C ILE A 81 4.23 -11.41 -8.13
#